data_AF-A0A1G4EFQ1-F1
#
_entry.id   AF-A0A1G4EFQ1-F1
#
_cell.length_a   1.000
_cell.length_b   1.000
_cell.length_c   1.000
_cell.angle_alpha   90.00
_cell.angle_beta   90.00
_cell.angle_gamma   90.00
#
_symmetry.space_group_name_H-M   'P 1'
#
loop_
_entity.id
_entity.type
_entity.pdbx_description
1 polymer ?
#
loop_
_entity_poly.entity_id
_entity_poly.type
_entity_poly.pdbx_seq_one_letter_code
_entity_poly.pdbx_strand_id
1 'polypeptide(L)'
;MDTADEDSKHNYVDKFHKCKDNFDSVTSSYDRDDTPKCNYIRSLFSDNSEFVFTCQKIVKYLKHITSSTYERNLNENCAYLNYKLNNEIQNIRKDVEDTSQIYNDVIKGFKDYFDSEIKKCMKSMKHINRNELMELKKLVVLHENFNKFLNKEHITGDEHCNYGTKCVNSYLSYIDDCYYDYDRTFCILLEKFKEDYNNEAEQVINCKEVLRVLPPIKKGSKATSIMVPMFFTALTLISVVFMLYKVK
;
A
#
# COMPACT_ATOMS: atom_id res chain seq x y z
N MET A 1 4.43 22.52 16.80
CA MET A 1 5.78 22.21 16.28
C MET A 1 5.91 20.71 16.33
N ASP A 2 5.62 19.91 15.30
CA ASP A 2 5.19 20.18 13.93
C ASP A 2 4.21 19.07 13.51
N THR A 3 3.03 19.46 13.02
CA THR A 3 2.01 18.57 12.46
C THR A 3 2.30 18.16 11.01
N ALA A 4 3.56 18.29 10.57
CA ALA A 4 3.97 18.08 9.18
C ALA A 4 4.58 16.68 8.92
N ASP A 5 4.77 15.86 9.95
CA ASP A 5 5.47 14.56 9.83
C ASP A 5 4.52 13.37 9.56
N GLU A 6 3.21 13.52 9.77
CA GLU A 6 2.19 12.51 9.43
C GLU A 6 1.77 12.54 7.94
N ASP A 7 1.96 13.67 7.25
CA ASP A 7 1.51 13.90 5.86
C ASP A 7 2.40 13.18 4.81
N SER A 8 3.45 12.48 5.26
CA SER A 8 4.51 11.93 4.41
C SER A 8 4.32 10.46 4.00
N LYS A 9 3.54 9.64 4.70
CA LYS A 9 3.67 8.17 4.60
C LYS A 9 3.18 7.59 3.26
N HIS A 10 2.25 8.27 2.59
CA HIS A 10 1.57 7.76 1.39
C HIS A 10 1.43 8.78 0.25
N ASN A 11 2.16 9.91 0.32
CA ASN A 11 2.07 11.00 -0.65
C ASN A 11 2.50 10.62 -2.09
N TYR A 12 3.00 9.41 -2.29
CA TYR A 12 3.51 8.91 -3.56
C TYR A 12 2.78 7.66 -4.09
N VAL A 13 1.69 7.23 -3.46
CA VAL A 13 0.98 5.99 -3.84
C VAL A 13 0.49 6.03 -5.29
N ASP A 14 0.11 7.21 -5.77
CA ASP A 14 -0.29 7.47 -7.15
C ASP A 14 0.86 7.26 -8.15
N LYS A 15 2.11 7.35 -7.69
CA LYS A 15 3.32 7.11 -8.49
C LYS A 15 3.86 5.68 -8.39
N PHE A 16 3.33 4.83 -7.50
CA PHE A 16 3.89 3.49 -7.27
C PHE A 16 3.86 2.58 -8.50
N HIS A 17 2.90 2.75 -9.41
CA HIS A 17 2.88 2.02 -10.68
C HIS A 17 4.15 2.29 -11.52
N LYS A 18 4.56 3.56 -11.67
CA LYS A 18 5.80 3.95 -12.37
C LYS A 18 7.04 3.43 -11.65
N CYS A 19 7.06 3.52 -10.32
CA CYS A 19 8.15 2.97 -9.51
C CYS A 19 8.26 1.45 -9.69
N LYS A 20 7.12 0.74 -9.74
CA LYS A 20 7.05 -0.70 -9.99
C LYS A 20 7.55 -1.05 -11.39
N ASP A 21 7.09 -0.36 -12.44
CA ASP A 21 7.52 -0.63 -13.81
C ASP A 21 9.04 -0.43 -13.97
N ASN A 22 9.57 0.63 -13.35
CA ASN A 22 10.99 0.90 -13.29
C ASN A 22 11.75 -0.18 -12.49
N PHE A 23 11.25 -0.56 -11.32
CA PHE A 23 11.80 -1.64 -10.52
C PHE A 23 11.87 -2.95 -11.30
N ASP A 24 10.79 -3.35 -11.96
CA ASP A 24 10.71 -4.59 -12.74
C ASP A 24 11.67 -4.54 -13.95
N SER A 25 11.77 -3.40 -14.62
CA SER A 25 12.71 -3.18 -15.73
C SER A 25 14.17 -3.31 -15.29
N VAL A 26 14.57 -2.57 -14.25
CA VAL A 26 15.94 -2.58 -13.71
C VAL A 26 16.32 -3.95 -13.16
N THR A 27 15.37 -4.66 -12.56
CA THR A 27 15.60 -5.95 -11.89
C THR A 27 15.28 -7.17 -12.77
N SER A 28 15.02 -6.95 -14.06
CA SER A 28 14.70 -8.01 -15.04
C SER A 28 15.85 -9.00 -15.26
N SER A 29 17.10 -8.51 -15.29
CA SER A 29 18.26 -9.39 -15.42
C SER A 29 18.68 -9.98 -14.08
N TYR A 30 19.04 -11.26 -14.11
CA TYR A 30 19.42 -12.03 -12.94
C TYR A 30 20.90 -11.79 -12.61
N ASP A 31 21.16 -11.36 -11.39
CA ASP A 31 22.50 -11.09 -10.85
C ASP A 31 22.60 -11.72 -9.45
N ARG A 32 23.65 -12.52 -9.23
CA ARG A 32 23.85 -13.27 -7.98
C ARG A 32 24.88 -12.63 -7.05
N ASP A 33 25.45 -11.47 -7.38
CA ASP A 33 26.57 -10.89 -6.64
C ASP A 33 26.27 -10.66 -5.15
N ASP A 34 25.00 -10.39 -4.80
CA ASP A 34 24.60 -10.11 -3.41
C ASP A 34 23.98 -11.32 -2.68
N THR A 35 24.06 -12.54 -3.25
CA THR A 35 23.46 -13.77 -2.68
C THR A 35 23.87 -14.04 -1.23
N PRO A 36 25.16 -14.02 -0.84
CA PRO A 36 25.55 -14.30 0.55
C PRO A 36 24.98 -13.30 1.55
N LYS A 37 24.95 -12.01 1.19
CA LYS A 37 24.40 -10.93 2.01
C LYS A 37 22.89 -11.06 2.16
N CYS A 38 22.19 -11.34 1.06
CA CYS A 38 20.74 -11.56 1.10
C CYS A 38 20.35 -12.85 1.85
N ASN A 39 21.19 -13.88 1.83
CA ASN A 39 21.00 -15.07 2.67
C ASN A 39 21.09 -14.74 4.17
N TYR A 40 22.02 -13.87 4.57
CA TYR A 40 22.08 -13.37 5.94
C TYR A 40 20.82 -12.60 6.31
N ILE A 41 20.41 -11.61 5.50
CA ILE A 41 19.21 -10.79 5.81
C ILE A 41 17.96 -11.67 5.91
N ARG A 42 17.80 -12.63 5.00
CA ARG A 42 16.74 -13.64 5.08
C ARG A 42 16.76 -14.36 6.42
N SER A 43 17.93 -14.86 6.84
CA SER A 43 18.07 -15.67 8.06
C SER A 43 17.68 -14.95 9.35
N LEU A 44 17.62 -13.61 9.35
CA LEU A 44 17.17 -12.82 10.48
C LEU A 44 15.70 -13.07 10.84
N PHE A 45 14.88 -13.50 9.86
CA PHE A 45 13.46 -13.58 10.09
C PHE A 45 12.73 -14.69 9.35
N SER A 46 13.37 -15.53 8.52
CA SER A 46 12.66 -16.62 7.85
C SER A 46 13.61 -17.66 7.26
N ASP A 47 13.20 -18.92 7.21
CA ASP A 47 13.85 -19.96 6.41
C ASP A 47 13.34 -20.02 4.96
N ASN A 48 12.37 -19.19 4.61
CA ASN A 48 11.86 -19.08 3.25
C ASN A 48 12.91 -18.47 2.31
N SER A 49 13.38 -19.26 1.34
CA SER A 49 14.35 -18.86 0.32
C SER A 49 13.83 -17.81 -0.67
N GLU A 50 12.51 -17.61 -0.76
CA GLU A 50 11.88 -16.63 -1.65
C GLU A 50 12.36 -15.20 -1.37
N PHE A 51 12.62 -14.86 -0.10
CA PHE A 51 13.10 -13.53 0.26
C PHE A 51 14.49 -13.23 -0.29
N VAL A 52 15.33 -14.23 -0.58
CA VAL A 52 16.67 -14.00 -1.15
C VAL A 52 16.56 -13.30 -2.49
N PHE A 53 15.64 -13.76 -3.34
CA PHE A 53 15.37 -13.15 -4.64
C PHE A 53 14.79 -11.74 -4.51
N THR A 54 13.85 -11.55 -3.59
CA THR A 54 13.28 -10.22 -3.29
C THR A 54 14.37 -9.26 -2.80
N CYS A 55 15.23 -9.69 -1.89
CA CYS A 55 16.36 -8.91 -1.39
C CYS A 55 17.30 -8.52 -2.53
N GLN A 56 17.70 -9.46 -3.40
CA GLN A 56 18.58 -9.17 -4.54
C GLN A 56 18.00 -8.09 -5.45
N LYS A 57 16.69 -8.17 -5.77
CA LYS A 57 16.01 -7.15 -6.57
C LYS A 57 15.99 -5.79 -5.86
N ILE A 58 15.70 -5.76 -4.56
CA ILE A 58 15.72 -4.52 -3.75
C ILE A 58 17.13 -3.90 -3.75
N VAL A 59 18.18 -4.69 -3.52
CA VAL A 59 19.57 -4.20 -3.51
C VAL A 59 19.96 -3.65 -4.89
N LYS A 60 19.68 -4.38 -5.96
CA LYS A 60 19.96 -3.95 -7.32
C LYS A 60 19.25 -2.63 -7.65
N TYR A 61 17.98 -2.51 -7.26
CA TYR A 61 17.23 -1.29 -7.47
C TYR A 61 17.74 -0.13 -6.60
N LEU A 62 18.09 -0.38 -5.34
CA LEU A 62 18.74 0.60 -4.46
C LEU A 62 20.02 1.15 -5.08
N LYS A 63 20.91 0.29 -5.58
CA LYS A 63 22.14 0.69 -6.29
C LYS A 63 21.82 1.57 -7.51
N HIS A 64 20.78 1.23 -8.27
CA HIS A 64 20.34 2.01 -9.42
C HIS A 64 19.85 3.41 -9.03
N ILE A 65 18.86 3.50 -8.13
CA ILE A 65 18.21 4.77 -7.76
C ILE A 65 19.08 5.68 -6.89
N THR A 66 20.17 5.15 -6.32
CA THR A 66 21.12 5.92 -5.52
C THR A 66 22.40 6.26 -6.29
N SER A 67 22.53 5.81 -7.54
CA SER A 67 23.62 6.23 -8.41
C SER A 67 23.51 7.72 -8.76
N SER A 68 24.64 8.42 -8.88
CA SER A 68 24.70 9.86 -9.19
C SER A 68 24.03 10.24 -10.52
N THR A 69 23.74 9.27 -11.37
CA THR A 69 23.09 9.45 -12.68
C THR A 69 21.56 9.38 -12.63
N TYR A 70 20.97 8.89 -11.53
CA TYR A 70 19.54 8.61 -11.41
C TYR A 70 18.95 9.18 -10.10
N GLU A 71 19.12 10.47 -9.83
CA GLU A 71 18.52 11.08 -8.63
C GLU A 71 17.06 11.56 -8.83
N ARG A 72 16.48 11.36 -10.03
CA ARG A 72 15.08 11.72 -10.28
C ARG A 72 14.15 10.73 -9.55
N ASN A 73 13.17 11.29 -8.83
CA ASN A 73 12.13 10.56 -8.11
C ASN A 73 12.64 9.64 -6.97
N LEU A 74 13.76 10.00 -6.32
CA LEU A 74 14.35 9.21 -5.24
C LEU A 74 13.33 8.93 -4.12
N ASN A 75 12.57 9.93 -3.69
CA ASN A 75 11.63 9.80 -2.58
C ASN A 75 10.48 8.84 -2.91
N GLU A 76 9.92 8.94 -4.11
CA GLU A 76 8.88 8.07 -4.66
C GLU A 76 9.38 6.61 -4.72
N ASN A 77 10.58 6.42 -5.26
CA ASN A 77 11.19 5.09 -5.39
C ASN A 77 11.51 4.47 -4.02
N CYS A 78 12.02 5.28 -3.07
CA CYS A 78 12.26 4.83 -1.70
C CYS A 78 10.95 4.49 -0.96
N ALA A 79 9.88 5.26 -1.18
CA ALA A 79 8.55 4.95 -0.61
C ALA A 79 7.97 3.66 -1.21
N TYR A 80 8.12 3.45 -2.51
CA TYR A 80 7.75 2.19 -3.15
C TYR A 80 8.55 1.00 -2.60
N LEU A 81 9.86 1.14 -2.41
CA LEU A 81 10.70 0.09 -1.81
C LEU A 81 10.26 -0.22 -0.38
N ASN A 82 9.90 0.78 0.42
CA ASN A 82 9.36 0.58 1.75
C ASN A 82 8.06 -0.24 1.73
N TYR A 83 7.13 0.13 0.85
CA TYR A 83 5.89 -0.63 0.63
C TYR A 83 6.18 -2.08 0.22
N LYS A 84 7.06 -2.28 -0.78
CA LYS A 84 7.42 -3.60 -1.26
C LYS A 84 8.02 -4.44 -0.13
N LEU A 85 8.94 -3.90 0.66
CA LEU A 85 9.56 -4.62 1.76
C LEU A 85 8.54 -5.05 2.82
N ASN A 86 7.68 -4.13 3.27
CA ASN A 86 6.61 -4.45 4.23
C ASN A 86 5.64 -5.52 3.68
N ASN A 87 5.25 -5.39 2.41
CA ASN A 87 4.39 -6.36 1.73
C ASN A 87 5.01 -7.77 1.72
N GLU A 88 6.28 -7.88 1.34
CA GLU A 88 6.99 -9.15 1.22
C GLU A 88 7.18 -9.80 2.60
N ILE A 89 7.56 -9.02 3.62
CA ILE A 89 7.64 -9.50 5.01
C ILE A 89 6.30 -10.05 5.48
N GLN A 90 5.20 -9.31 5.27
CA GLN A 90 3.86 -9.76 5.68
C GLN A 90 3.39 -10.99 4.91
N ASN A 91 3.76 -11.13 3.63
CA ASN A 91 3.43 -12.29 2.82
C ASN A 91 4.20 -13.55 3.27
N ILE A 92 5.41 -13.39 3.78
CA ILE A 92 6.20 -14.50 4.35
C ILE A 92 5.71 -14.83 5.77
N ARG A 93 5.34 -13.83 6.55
CA ARG A 93 4.89 -13.95 7.95
C ARG A 93 3.39 -13.69 8.09
N LYS A 94 2.58 -14.41 7.32
CA LYS A 94 1.12 -14.20 7.20
C LYS A 94 0.38 -14.27 8.54
N ASP A 95 0.84 -15.15 9.42
CA ASP A 95 0.22 -15.41 10.73
C ASP A 95 0.72 -14.46 11.84
N VAL A 96 1.68 -13.59 11.52
CA VAL A 96 2.20 -12.58 12.45
C VAL A 96 1.42 -11.29 12.26
N GLU A 97 0.79 -10.82 13.34
CA GLU A 97 0.02 -9.57 13.35
C GLU A 97 0.93 -8.34 13.36
N ASP A 98 1.91 -8.33 14.27
CA ASP A 98 2.92 -7.27 14.36
C ASP A 98 4.27 -7.73 13.80
N THR A 99 4.64 -7.16 12.66
CA THR A 99 5.90 -7.42 11.97
C THR A 99 6.98 -6.36 12.23
N SER A 100 6.77 -5.45 13.20
CA SER A 100 7.65 -4.31 13.48
C SER A 100 9.09 -4.74 13.79
N GLN A 101 9.28 -5.73 14.67
CA GLN A 101 10.60 -6.24 15.03
C GLN A 101 11.30 -6.88 13.81
N ILE A 102 10.57 -7.70 13.05
CA ILE A 102 11.07 -8.34 11.83
C ILE A 102 11.53 -7.27 10.82
N TYR A 103 10.71 -6.24 10.62
CA TYR A 103 11.03 -5.13 9.73
C TYR A 103 12.33 -4.42 10.18
N ASN A 104 12.47 -4.15 11.47
CA ASN A 104 13.68 -3.52 12.03
C ASN A 104 14.93 -4.39 11.85
N ASP A 105 14.82 -5.70 12.06
CA ASP A 105 15.92 -6.64 11.87
C ASP A 105 16.35 -6.69 10.39
N VAL A 106 15.39 -6.73 9.47
CA VAL A 106 15.67 -6.68 8.03
C VAL A 106 16.34 -5.36 7.64
N ILE A 107 15.88 -4.21 8.15
CA ILE A 107 16.53 -2.91 7.91
C ILE A 107 17.94 -2.86 8.50
N LYS A 108 18.18 -3.46 9.67
CA LYS A 108 19.53 -3.59 10.23
C LYS A 108 20.42 -4.40 9.30
N GLY A 109 19.94 -5.53 8.79
CA GLY A 109 20.67 -6.32 7.80
C GLY A 109 21.00 -5.53 6.52
N PHE A 110 20.08 -4.71 6.03
CA PHE A 110 20.37 -3.81 4.91
C PHE A 110 21.45 -2.77 5.26
N LYS A 111 21.44 -2.21 6.47
CA LYS A 111 22.50 -1.29 6.92
C LYS A 111 23.86 -1.99 7.04
N ASP A 112 23.90 -3.20 7.58
CA ASP A 112 25.14 -3.95 7.78
C ASP A 112 25.88 -4.23 6.46
N TYR A 113 25.15 -4.43 5.35
CA TYR A 113 25.73 -4.86 4.06
C TYR A 113 25.60 -3.86 2.91
N PHE A 114 24.71 -2.87 3.01
CA PHE A 114 24.32 -1.94 1.95
C PHE A 114 24.09 -0.52 2.49
N ASP A 115 24.84 -0.10 3.53
CA ASP A 115 24.66 1.19 4.20
C ASP A 115 24.66 2.37 3.24
N SER A 116 25.60 2.39 2.27
CA SER A 116 25.76 3.49 1.32
C SER A 116 24.51 3.79 0.51
N GLU A 117 23.78 2.75 0.13
CA GLU A 117 22.57 2.82 -0.68
C GLU A 117 21.34 3.03 0.22
N ILE A 118 21.15 2.17 1.23
CA ILE A 118 19.93 2.19 2.07
C ILE A 118 19.80 3.53 2.82
N LYS A 119 20.91 4.16 3.23
CA LYS A 119 20.88 5.45 3.95
C LYS A 119 20.18 6.56 3.18
N LYS A 120 20.24 6.54 1.84
CA LYS A 120 19.54 7.52 1.00
C LYS A 120 18.01 7.37 1.04
N CYS A 121 17.53 6.16 1.35
CA CYS A 121 16.10 5.86 1.48
C CYS A 121 15.59 5.85 2.93
N MET A 122 16.44 6.02 3.94
CA MET A 122 16.06 5.78 5.34
C MET A 122 14.89 6.64 5.85
N LYS A 123 14.67 7.83 5.28
CA LYS A 123 13.49 8.64 5.61
C LYS A 123 12.16 7.95 5.27
N SER A 124 12.14 7.15 4.19
CA SER A 124 10.97 6.42 3.74
C SER A 124 10.86 5.01 4.36
N MET A 125 11.97 4.42 4.81
CA MET A 125 12.03 3.04 5.32
C MET A 125 11.44 2.93 6.73
N LYS A 126 10.11 2.86 6.83
CA LYS A 126 9.34 2.77 8.08
C LYS A 126 8.40 1.57 8.03
N HIS A 127 8.27 0.86 9.16
CA HIS A 127 7.28 -0.21 9.31
C HIS A 127 5.86 0.32 9.04
N ILE A 128 5.07 -0.51 8.37
CA ILE A 128 3.66 -0.28 8.07
C ILE A 128 2.89 -1.40 8.77
N ASN A 129 1.98 -1.04 9.69
CA ASN A 129 1.17 -2.05 10.37
C ASN A 129 0.25 -2.76 9.37
N ARG A 130 -0.24 -3.93 9.75
CA ARG A 130 -1.01 -4.82 8.86
C ARG A 130 -2.23 -4.14 8.24
N ASN A 131 -2.97 -3.34 9.01
CA ASN A 131 -4.18 -2.66 8.54
C ASN A 131 -3.86 -1.55 7.54
N GLU A 132 -2.88 -0.69 7.86
CA GLU A 132 -2.37 0.33 6.94
C GLU A 132 -1.81 -0.28 5.65
N LEU A 133 -1.08 -1.40 5.76
CA LEU A 133 -0.50 -2.08 4.61
C LEU A 133 -1.58 -2.65 3.69
N MET A 134 -2.67 -3.18 4.25
CA MET A 134 -3.82 -3.68 3.48
C MET A 134 -4.52 -2.55 2.72
N GLU A 135 -4.69 -1.39 3.34
CA GLU A 135 -5.25 -0.20 2.70
C GLU A 135 -4.33 0.35 1.60
N LEU A 136 -3.04 0.39 1.87
CA LEU A 136 -2.06 0.79 0.87
C LEU A 136 -2.08 -0.15 -0.34
N LYS A 137 -2.20 -1.47 -0.13
CA LYS A 137 -2.39 -2.44 -1.23
C LYS A 137 -3.63 -2.14 -2.06
N LYS A 138 -4.77 -1.82 -1.42
CA LYS A 138 -6.00 -1.42 -2.12
C LYS A 138 -5.75 -0.23 -3.04
N LEU A 139 -5.10 0.82 -2.53
CA LEU A 139 -4.76 2.02 -3.31
C LEU A 139 -3.79 1.72 -4.45
N VAL A 140 -2.76 0.90 -4.22
CA VAL A 140 -1.80 0.50 -5.26
C VAL A 140 -2.50 -0.21 -6.41
N VAL A 141 -3.32 -1.22 -6.11
CA VAL A 141 -4.08 -1.96 -7.13
C VAL A 141 -5.05 -1.04 -7.87
N LEU A 142 -5.67 -0.10 -7.16
CA LEU A 142 -6.58 0.89 -7.75
C LEU A 142 -5.84 1.76 -8.78
N HIS A 143 -4.68 2.33 -8.41
CA HIS A 143 -3.86 3.10 -9.34
C HIS A 143 -3.30 2.25 -10.48
N GLU A 144 -2.90 1.00 -10.26
CA GLU A 144 -2.44 0.12 -11.34
C GLU A 144 -3.53 -0.12 -12.39
N ASN A 145 -4.78 -0.41 -11.95
CA ASN A 145 -5.91 -0.57 -12.87
C ASN A 145 -6.22 0.76 -13.59
N PHE A 146 -6.18 1.88 -12.88
CA PHE A 146 -6.41 3.19 -13.48
C PHE A 146 -5.40 3.53 -14.58
N ASN A 147 -4.10 3.30 -14.33
CA ASN A 147 -3.08 3.57 -15.35
C ASN A 147 -3.22 2.67 -16.58
N LYS A 148 -3.60 1.40 -16.40
CA LYS A 148 -3.88 0.50 -17.52
C LYS A 148 -5.14 0.90 -18.29
N PHE A 149 -6.14 1.46 -17.60
CA PHE A 149 -7.32 2.03 -18.25
C PHE A 149 -6.97 3.25 -19.10
N LEU A 150 -6.09 4.12 -18.62
CA LEU A 150 -5.61 5.30 -19.37
C LEU A 150 -4.61 4.95 -20.49
N ASN A 151 -4.08 3.72 -20.54
CA ASN A 151 -3.01 3.38 -21.46
C ASN A 151 -3.49 3.40 -22.93
N LYS A 152 -3.00 4.41 -23.65
CA LYS A 152 -3.28 4.69 -25.07
C LYS A 152 -2.64 3.68 -26.03
N GLU A 153 -1.73 2.83 -25.59
CA GLU A 153 -1.17 1.78 -26.46
C GLU A 153 -2.19 0.66 -26.76
N HIS A 154 -3.29 0.57 -26.00
CA HIS A 154 -4.39 -0.37 -26.21
C HIS A 154 -5.57 0.22 -27.01
N ILE A 155 -5.38 1.34 -27.74
CA ILE A 155 -6.45 2.08 -28.46
C ILE A 155 -7.28 1.20 -29.41
N THR A 156 -6.74 0.09 -29.90
CA THR A 156 -7.38 -0.77 -30.90
C THR A 156 -8.19 -1.94 -30.32
N GLY A 157 -8.27 -2.10 -28.99
CA GLY A 157 -9.03 -3.19 -28.36
C GLY A 157 -9.67 -2.83 -27.01
N ASP A 158 -10.72 -3.56 -26.63
CA ASP A 158 -11.51 -3.31 -25.41
C ASP A 158 -10.82 -3.79 -24.11
N GLU A 159 -9.58 -4.27 -24.16
CA GLU A 159 -8.88 -4.82 -22.99
C GLU A 159 -8.66 -3.75 -21.90
N HIS A 160 -8.31 -2.52 -22.28
CA HIS A 160 -8.18 -1.39 -21.36
C HIS A 160 -9.51 -1.08 -20.63
N CYS A 161 -10.66 -1.34 -21.27
CA CYS A 161 -11.98 -1.19 -20.65
C CYS A 161 -12.17 -2.13 -19.47
N ASN A 162 -11.62 -3.35 -19.52
CA ASN A 162 -11.69 -4.29 -18.39
C ASN A 162 -10.95 -3.75 -17.16
N TYR A 163 -9.83 -3.05 -17.35
CA TYR A 163 -9.13 -2.38 -16.26
C TYR A 163 -9.94 -1.20 -15.72
N GLY A 164 -10.62 -0.44 -16.60
CA GLY A 164 -11.56 0.60 -16.20
C GLY A 164 -12.70 0.06 -15.34
N THR A 165 -13.36 -1.01 -15.77
CA THR A 165 -14.43 -1.68 -15.00
C THR A 165 -13.92 -2.18 -13.65
N LYS A 166 -12.74 -2.84 -13.60
CA LYS A 166 -12.13 -3.29 -12.34
C LYS A 166 -11.80 -2.11 -11.42
N CYS A 167 -11.32 -1.01 -11.98
CA CYS A 167 -10.99 0.20 -11.25
C CYS A 167 -12.24 0.80 -10.58
N VAL A 168 -13.30 1.02 -11.36
CA VAL A 168 -14.59 1.53 -10.86
C VAL A 168 -15.15 0.62 -9.78
N ASN A 169 -15.22 -0.69 -10.04
CA ASN A 169 -15.76 -1.65 -9.08
C ASN A 169 -14.96 -1.68 -7.77
N SER A 170 -13.63 -1.61 -7.86
CA SER A 170 -12.77 -1.55 -6.67
C SER A 170 -13.05 -0.29 -5.86
N TYR A 171 -13.07 0.88 -6.52
CA TYR A 171 -13.42 2.15 -5.88
C TYR A 171 -14.76 2.08 -5.15
N LEU A 172 -15.82 1.62 -5.84
CA LEU A 172 -17.16 1.50 -5.27
C LEU A 172 -17.21 0.56 -4.06
N SER A 173 -16.38 -0.48 -4.02
CA SER A 173 -16.30 -1.36 -2.84
C SER A 173 -15.54 -0.71 -1.67
N TYR A 174 -14.59 0.18 -1.95
CA TYR A 174 -13.71 0.78 -0.95
C TYR A 174 -14.34 2.01 -0.28
N ILE A 175 -15.24 2.72 -0.96
CA ILE A 175 -15.85 3.93 -0.40
C ILE A 175 -16.74 3.64 0.82
N ASP A 176 -17.28 2.42 0.95
CA ASP A 176 -18.10 2.02 2.09
C ASP A 176 -17.28 1.93 3.38
N ASP A 177 -15.99 1.57 3.28
CA ASP A 177 -15.06 1.53 4.42
C ASP A 177 -14.86 2.93 5.05
N CYS A 178 -15.13 4.00 4.28
CA CYS A 178 -14.92 5.38 4.68
C CYS A 178 -16.13 6.05 5.34
N TYR A 179 -17.27 5.36 5.40
CA TYR A 179 -18.51 5.97 5.89
C TYR A 179 -18.40 6.45 7.34
N TYR A 180 -17.79 5.65 8.22
CA TYR A 180 -17.71 5.94 9.65
C TYR A 180 -16.43 6.66 10.07
N ASP A 181 -15.37 6.63 9.25
CA ASP A 181 -14.08 7.26 9.55
C ASP A 181 -13.45 7.90 8.31
N TYR A 182 -14.11 8.94 7.80
CA TYR A 182 -13.71 9.64 6.58
C TYR A 182 -12.31 10.29 6.67
N ASP A 183 -11.90 10.74 7.86
CA ASP A 183 -10.65 11.51 8.02
C ASP A 183 -9.40 10.61 8.04
N ARG A 184 -9.57 9.29 7.99
CA ARG A 184 -8.43 8.37 7.92
C ARG A 184 -7.69 8.54 6.59
N THR A 185 -6.37 8.42 6.63
CA THR A 185 -5.47 8.62 5.49
C THR A 185 -5.90 7.86 4.22
N PHE A 186 -6.36 6.61 4.35
CA PHE A 186 -6.87 5.83 3.23
C PHE A 186 -8.01 6.53 2.49
N CYS A 187 -8.98 7.09 3.22
CA CYS A 187 -10.16 7.74 2.66
C CYS A 187 -9.84 9.08 2.03
N ILE A 188 -8.90 9.84 2.61
CA ILE A 188 -8.38 11.07 2.02
C ILE A 188 -7.72 10.78 0.66
N LEU A 189 -6.87 9.75 0.59
CA LEU A 189 -6.22 9.35 -0.66
C LEU A 189 -7.20 8.77 -1.68
N LEU A 190 -8.24 8.07 -1.21
CA LEU A 190 -9.30 7.55 -2.08
C LEU A 190 -10.16 8.67 -2.68
N GLU A 191 -10.43 9.74 -1.93
CA GLU A 191 -11.12 10.92 -2.47
C GLU A 191 -10.24 11.64 -3.51
N LYS A 192 -8.94 11.82 -3.22
CA LYS A 192 -7.98 12.37 -4.19
C LYS A 192 -7.91 11.53 -5.47
N PHE A 193 -7.87 10.21 -5.33
CA PHE A 193 -7.91 9.28 -6.47
C PHE A 193 -9.15 9.53 -7.35
N LYS A 194 -10.31 9.78 -6.74
CA LYS A 194 -11.56 10.04 -7.47
C LYS A 194 -11.50 11.36 -8.24
N GLU A 195 -10.87 12.40 -7.70
CA GLU A 195 -10.62 13.64 -8.44
C GLU A 195 -9.74 13.39 -9.66
N ASP A 196 -8.61 12.69 -9.49
CA ASP A 196 -7.69 12.34 -10.58
C ASP A 196 -8.39 11.47 -11.64
N TYR A 197 -9.17 10.48 -11.19
CA TYR A 197 -9.94 9.61 -12.08
C TYR A 197 -10.93 10.38 -12.93
N ASN A 198 -11.76 11.24 -12.31
CA ASN A 198 -12.80 11.97 -13.02
C ASN A 198 -12.19 12.91 -14.06
N ASN A 199 -11.05 13.53 -13.77
CA ASN A 199 -10.36 14.43 -14.70
C ASN A 199 -9.78 13.72 -15.93
N GLU A 200 -9.23 12.52 -15.77
CA GLU A 200 -8.55 11.82 -16.86
C GLU A 200 -9.45 10.83 -17.61
N ALA A 201 -10.40 10.17 -16.90
CA ALA A 201 -11.30 9.17 -17.49
C ALA A 201 -12.20 9.77 -18.58
N GLU A 202 -12.56 11.06 -18.47
CA GLU A 202 -13.31 11.79 -19.49
C GLU A 202 -12.61 11.82 -20.86
N GLN A 203 -11.27 11.76 -20.87
CA GLN A 203 -10.47 11.79 -22.10
C GLN A 203 -10.43 10.44 -22.83
N VAL A 204 -10.92 9.36 -22.20
CA VAL A 204 -10.96 8.03 -22.81
C VAL A 204 -12.19 7.92 -23.72
N ILE A 205 -11.96 7.87 -25.03
CA ILE A 205 -13.02 7.94 -26.06
C ILE A 205 -13.80 6.61 -26.20
N ASN A 206 -13.16 5.47 -25.91
CA ASN A 206 -13.76 4.13 -25.99
C ASN A 206 -14.18 3.63 -24.58
N CYS A 207 -14.77 2.44 -24.42
CA CYS A 207 -15.26 1.92 -23.12
C CYS A 207 -16.53 2.61 -22.56
N LYS A 208 -17.63 2.58 -23.32
CA LYS A 208 -18.91 3.22 -22.96
C LYS A 208 -19.51 2.74 -21.63
N GLU A 209 -19.22 1.49 -21.23
CA GLU A 209 -19.75 0.88 -20.01
C GLU A 209 -18.98 1.26 -18.74
N VAL A 210 -17.78 1.86 -18.88
CA VAL A 210 -16.96 2.26 -17.74
C VAL A 210 -17.40 3.64 -17.25
N LEU A 211 -17.83 3.72 -15.99
CA LEU A 211 -18.26 4.97 -15.36
C LEU A 211 -17.15 6.04 -15.44
N ARG A 212 -17.49 7.25 -15.89
CA ARG A 212 -16.54 8.38 -16.01
C ARG A 212 -16.45 9.27 -14.79
N VAL A 213 -17.55 9.38 -14.07
CA VAL A 213 -17.65 10.21 -12.87
C VAL A 213 -17.94 9.30 -11.70
N LEU A 214 -16.95 9.09 -10.85
CA LEU A 214 -17.09 8.31 -9.63
C LEU A 214 -17.94 9.07 -8.61
N PRO A 215 -18.81 8.37 -7.85
CA PRO A 215 -19.61 9.01 -6.81
C PRO A 215 -18.72 9.51 -5.66
N PRO A 216 -19.15 10.55 -4.92
CA PRO A 216 -18.43 11.00 -3.74
C PRO A 216 -18.51 9.97 -2.61
N ILE A 217 -17.51 9.95 -1.74
CA ILE A 217 -17.57 9.18 -0.49
C ILE A 217 -18.65 9.81 0.41
N LYS A 218 -19.61 8.99 0.86
CA LYS A 218 -20.65 9.42 1.81
C LYS A 218 -20.06 9.52 3.21
N LYS A 219 -20.29 10.65 3.88
CA LYS A 219 -19.85 10.86 5.27
C LYS A 219 -20.97 10.53 6.24
N GLY A 220 -20.79 9.48 7.03
CA GLY A 220 -21.58 9.19 8.22
C GLY A 220 -21.09 9.97 9.43
N SER A 221 -21.85 9.94 10.53
CA SER A 221 -21.41 10.50 11.80
C SER A 221 -20.54 9.50 12.55
N LYS A 222 -19.35 9.90 13.04
CA LYS A 222 -18.50 9.02 13.89
C LYS A 222 -19.25 8.55 15.15
N ALA A 223 -20.20 9.35 15.65
CA ALA A 223 -21.01 9.02 16.83
C ALA A 223 -21.88 7.77 16.62
N THR A 224 -22.37 7.51 15.39
CA THR A 224 -23.20 6.33 15.13
C THR A 224 -22.38 5.03 15.14
N SER A 225 -21.10 5.08 14.74
CA SER A 225 -20.18 3.94 14.81
C SER A 225 -19.88 3.51 16.24
N ILE A 226 -19.68 4.46 17.16
CA ILE A 226 -19.40 4.19 18.59
C ILE A 226 -20.66 3.74 19.33
N MET A 227 -21.82 4.31 18.98
CA MET A 227 -23.09 3.96 19.62
C MET A 227 -23.49 2.50 19.40
N VAL A 228 -23.20 1.90 18.23
CA VAL A 228 -23.63 0.52 17.92
C VAL A 228 -23.00 -0.51 18.87
N PRO A 229 -21.66 -0.59 19.03
CA PRO A 229 -21.03 -1.48 20.02
C PRO A 229 -21.42 -1.12 21.46
N MET A 230 -21.53 0.17 21.80
CA MET A 230 -21.97 0.59 23.15
C MET A 230 -23.38 0.10 23.48
N PHE A 231 -24.30 0.11 22.52
CA PHE A 231 -25.67 -0.35 22.71
C PHE A 231 -25.72 -1.86 22.90
N PHE A 232 -24.98 -2.62 22.07
CA PHE A 232 -24.89 -4.08 22.22
C PHE A 232 -24.21 -4.49 23.53
N THR A 233 -23.11 -3.85 23.92
CA THR A 233 -22.44 -4.12 25.20
C THR A 233 -23.32 -3.74 26.40
N ALA A 234 -24.02 -2.61 26.36
CA ALA A 234 -24.97 -2.23 27.40
C ALA A 234 -26.12 -3.26 27.54
N LEU A 235 -26.68 -3.74 26.42
CA LEU A 235 -27.70 -4.80 26.42
C LEU A 235 -27.18 -6.11 27.03
N THR A 236 -25.94 -6.50 26.74
CA THR A 236 -25.33 -7.68 27.36
C THR A 236 -25.11 -7.50 28.87
N LEU A 237 -24.69 -6.33 29.32
CA LEU A 237 -24.52 -6.06 30.75
C LEU A 237 -25.87 -6.05 31.50
N ILE A 238 -26.89 -5.42 30.92
CA ILE A 238 -28.25 -5.39 31.50
C ILE A 238 -28.83 -6.80 31.62
N SER A 239 -28.66 -7.63 30.59
CA SER A 239 -29.14 -9.02 30.62
C SER A 239 -28.40 -9.89 31.65
N VAL A 240 -27.08 -9.73 31.80
CA VAL A 240 -26.31 -10.42 32.85
C VAL A 240 -26.77 -9.99 34.25
N VAL A 241 -26.95 -8.68 34.48
CA VAL A 241 -27.44 -8.15 35.77
C VAL A 241 -28.85 -8.68 36.07
N PHE A 242 -29.74 -8.69 35.07
CA PHE A 242 -31.10 -9.21 35.22
C PHE A 242 -31.11 -10.71 35.59
N MET A 243 -30.24 -11.51 34.96
CA MET A 243 -30.09 -12.94 35.28
C MET A 243 -29.55 -13.13 36.70
N LEU A 244 -28.56 -12.34 37.15
CA LEU A 244 -28.04 -12.39 38.52
C LEU A 244 -29.08 -11.99 39.57
N TYR A 245 -29.93 -11.01 39.27
CA TYR A 245 -30.99 -10.56 40.19
C TYR A 245 -32.12 -11.59 40.33
N LYS A 246 -32.41 -12.37 39.28
CA LYS A 246 -33.48 -13.38 39.26
C LYS A 246 -33.09 -14.72 39.91
N VAL A 247 -31.81 -14.94 40.17
CA VAL A 247 -31.26 -16.14 40.83
C VAL A 247 -31.18 -15.97 42.37
N LYS A 248 -31.54 -14.79 42.88
CA LYS A 248 -31.69 -14.48 44.30
C LYS A 248 -33.15 -14.47 44.70
#